data_AF-H0S9Y2-F1
#
_entry.id   AF-H0S9Y2-F1
#
_cell.length_a   1.000
_cell.length_b   1.000
_cell.length_c   1.000
_cell.angle_alpha   90.00
_cell.angle_beta   90.00
_cell.angle_gamma   90.00
#
_symmetry.space_group_name_H-M   'P 1'
#
loop_
_entity.id
_entity.type
_entity.pdbx_description
1 polymer ?
#
loop_
_entity_poly.entity_id
_entity_poly.type
_entity_poly.pdbx_seq_one_letter_code
_entity_poly.pdbx_strand_id
1 'polypeptide(L)'
;MTLFLSSDYARLVGATVSEQLDYIVDIASLHTRDELLRRLGLNRVVVRQVETWLGSHGRRLRRPTESIDVAMCGLEFRKRRIRRSRLGARRRRLDPKAAAGTTPSKEPG
;
A
#
# COMPACT_ATOMS: atom_id res chain seq x y z
N MET A 1 -4.09 -10.09 16.23
CA MET A 1 -4.03 -9.04 15.17
C MET A 1 -2.66 -8.38 15.05
N THR A 2 -1.96 -8.10 16.15
CA THR A 2 -0.59 -7.53 16.15
C THR A 2 0.45 -8.34 15.34
N LEU A 3 0.29 -9.66 15.25
CA LEU A 3 1.12 -10.58 14.45
C LEU A 3 1.36 -10.11 13.01
N PHE A 4 0.33 -9.57 12.34
CA PHE A 4 0.43 -9.20 10.94
C PHE A 4 1.09 -7.83 10.77
N LEU A 5 0.87 -6.91 11.72
CA LEU A 5 1.47 -5.57 11.74
C LEU A 5 2.99 -5.63 11.99
N SER A 6 3.48 -6.67 12.66
CA SER A 6 4.91 -6.93 12.84
C SER A 6 5.54 -7.76 11.70
N SER A 7 4.81 -8.04 10.62
CA SER A 7 5.36 -8.72 9.44
C SER A 7 6.05 -7.75 8.50
N ASP A 8 7.04 -8.24 7.74
CA ASP A 8 7.69 -7.45 6.68
C ASP A 8 6.68 -7.02 5.61
N TYR A 9 5.59 -7.78 5.43
CA TYR A 9 4.52 -7.46 4.50
C TYR A 9 3.72 -6.22 4.91
N ALA A 10 3.64 -5.88 6.20
CA ALA A 10 2.96 -4.66 6.63
C ALA A 10 3.65 -3.41 6.06
N ARG A 11 4.99 -3.43 5.96
CA ARG A 11 5.78 -2.34 5.39
C ARG A 11 5.59 -2.18 3.87
N LEU A 12 5.21 -3.27 3.17
CA LEU A 12 4.90 -3.21 1.74
C LEU A 12 3.58 -2.50 1.44
N VAL A 13 2.70 -2.43 2.44
CA VAL A 13 1.31 -2.03 2.28
C VAL A 13 1.02 -0.62 2.79
N GLY A 14 1.68 -0.20 3.88
CA GLY A 14 1.50 1.12 4.47
C GLY A 14 2.72 1.60 5.25
N ALA A 15 2.95 2.91 5.27
CA ALA A 15 4.05 3.54 6.00
C ALA A 15 3.70 3.78 7.47
N THR A 16 2.40 3.91 7.78
CA THR A 16 1.89 4.14 9.13
C THR A 16 1.08 2.93 9.63
N VAL A 17 1.02 2.77 10.96
CA VAL A 17 0.21 1.70 11.59
C VAL A 17 -1.27 1.83 11.20
N SER A 18 -1.78 3.05 11.11
CA SER A 18 -3.17 3.30 10.69
C SER A 18 -3.45 2.79 9.27
N GLU A 19 -2.55 3.07 8.32
CA GLU A 19 -2.67 2.53 6.96
C GLU A 19 -2.56 1.00 6.97
N GLN A 20 -1.66 0.43 7.76
CA GLN A 20 -1.50 -1.03 7.84
C GLN A 20 -2.76 -1.71 8.40
N LEU A 21 -3.45 -1.09 9.36
CA LEU A 21 -4.71 -1.58 9.90
C LEU A 21 -5.82 -1.60 8.84
N ASP A 22 -5.91 -0.57 7.99
CA ASP A 22 -6.88 -0.52 6.88
C ASP A 22 -6.73 -1.68 5.89
N TYR A 23 -5.54 -2.28 5.83
CA TYR A 23 -5.19 -3.36 4.92
C TYR A 23 -4.83 -4.68 5.64
N ILE A 24 -5.25 -4.86 6.88
CA ILE A 24 -4.87 -6.02 7.70
C ILE A 24 -5.23 -7.36 7.04
N VAL A 25 -6.37 -7.42 6.34
CA VAL A 25 -6.84 -8.61 5.61
C VAL A 25 -5.90 -8.93 4.45
N ASP A 26 -5.50 -7.91 3.70
CA ASP A 26 -4.63 -8.09 2.56
C ASP A 26 -3.19 -8.42 3.03
N ILE A 27 -2.70 -7.84 4.13
CA ILE A 27 -1.42 -8.21 4.77
C ILE A 27 -1.43 -9.68 5.21
N ALA A 28 -2.52 -10.13 5.84
CA ALA A 28 -2.66 -11.53 6.23
C ALA A 28 -2.67 -12.47 5.00
N SER A 29 -3.29 -12.05 3.90
CA SER A 29 -3.35 -12.81 2.64
C SER A 29 -1.98 -13.04 1.99
N LEU A 30 -0.99 -12.18 2.27
CA LEU A 30 0.37 -12.31 1.73
C LEU A 30 1.19 -13.43 2.38
N HIS A 31 0.76 -13.91 3.54
CA HIS A 31 1.46 -15.00 4.21
C HIS A 31 1.12 -16.35 3.58
N THR A 32 2.10 -17.24 3.57
CA THR A 32 1.86 -18.67 3.35
C THR A 32 1.46 -19.34 4.66
N ARG A 33 0.81 -20.51 4.54
CA ARG A 33 0.46 -21.33 5.70
C ARG A 33 1.68 -21.69 6.56
N ASP A 34 2.78 -22.05 5.91
CA ASP A 34 4.05 -22.38 6.54
C ASP A 34 4.67 -21.21 7.30
N GLU A 35 4.64 -20.00 6.73
CA GLU A 35 5.09 -18.79 7.41
C GLU A 35 4.28 -18.51 8.68
N LEU A 36 2.95 -18.66 8.61
CA LEU A 36 2.09 -18.48 9.78
C LEU A 36 2.32 -19.56 10.83
N LEU A 37 2.49 -20.83 10.43
CA LEU A 37 2.81 -21.91 11.35
C LEU A 37 4.13 -21.62 12.09
N ARG A 38 5.18 -21.18 11.38
CA ARG A 38 6.45 -20.81 12.02
C ARG A 38 6.28 -19.66 13.01
N ARG A 39 5.52 -18.62 12.65
CA ARG A 39 5.28 -17.46 13.53
C ARG A 39 4.41 -17.76 14.74
N LEU A 40 3.48 -18.71 14.62
CA LEU A 40 2.50 -19.06 15.65
C LEU A 40 2.91 -20.29 16.49
N GLY A 41 4.20 -20.68 16.48
CA GLY A 41 4.67 -21.83 17.24
C GLY A 41 3.99 -23.15 16.83
N LEU A 42 3.77 -23.33 15.53
CA LEU A 42 3.12 -24.49 14.91
C LEU A 42 1.66 -24.72 15.34
N ASN A 43 1.00 -23.68 15.85
CA ASN A 43 -0.40 -23.77 16.24
C ASN A 43 -1.34 -23.82 15.02
N ARG A 44 -1.69 -25.04 14.60
CA ARG A 44 -2.57 -25.30 13.45
C ARG A 44 -4.00 -24.79 13.65
N VAL A 45 -4.47 -24.71 14.89
CA VAL A 45 -5.84 -24.23 15.19
C VAL A 45 -5.96 -22.75 14.86
N VAL A 46 -4.98 -21.94 15.30
CA VAL A 46 -4.96 -20.50 15.03
C VAL A 46 -4.79 -20.24 13.52
N VAL A 47 -3.94 -21.02 12.84
CA VAL A 47 -3.79 -20.90 11.38
C VAL A 47 -5.11 -21.18 10.66
N ARG A 48 -5.85 -22.21 11.08
CA ARG A 48 -7.17 -22.52 10.50
C ARG A 48 -8.21 -21.43 10.77
N GLN A 49 -8.16 -20.79 11.93
CA GLN A 49 -9.00 -19.63 12.24
C GLN A 49 -8.67 -18.45 11.31
N VAL A 50 -7.38 -18.19 11.05
CA VAL A 50 -6.94 -17.16 10.09
C VAL A 50 -7.43 -17.50 8.68
N GLU A 51 -7.29 -18.75 8.23
CA GLU A 51 -7.78 -19.21 6.92
C GLU A 51 -9.30 -19.01 6.79
N THR A 52 -10.06 -19.33 7.84
CA THR A 52 -11.53 -19.14 7.89
C THR A 52 -11.89 -17.66 7.85
N TRP A 53 -11.20 -16.83 8.63
CA TRP A 53 -11.38 -15.38 8.66
C TRP A 53 -11.04 -14.73 7.32
N LEU A 54 -10.00 -15.19 6.62
CA LEU A 54 -9.71 -14.74 5.25
C LEU A 54 -10.82 -15.15 4.28
N GLY A 55 -11.34 -16.37 4.42
CA GLY A 55 -12.46 -16.86 3.61
C GLY A 55 -13.71 -15.99 3.72
N SER A 56 -14.05 -15.50 4.93
CA SER A 56 -15.19 -14.58 5.11
C SER A 56 -14.98 -13.20 4.45
N HIS A 57 -13.74 -12.84 4.13
CA HIS A 57 -13.38 -11.63 3.40
C HIS A 57 -13.16 -11.89 1.90
N GLY A 58 -13.45 -13.09 1.39
CA GLY A 58 -13.21 -13.47 0.00
C GLY A 58 -11.72 -13.54 -0.37
N ARG A 59 -10.85 -13.73 0.63
CA ARG A 59 -9.40 -13.83 0.47
C ARG A 59 -8.91 -15.22 0.86
N ARG A 60 -7.65 -15.50 0.53
CA ARG A 60 -6.93 -16.73 0.89
C ARG A 60 -5.49 -16.40 1.22
N LEU A 61 -4.82 -17.30 1.94
CA LEU A 61 -3.37 -17.26 2.07
C LEU A 61 -2.69 -17.43 0.70
N ARG A 62 -1.54 -16.78 0.53
CA ARG A 62 -0.67 -16.94 -0.63
C ARG A 62 -0.20 -18.38 -0.71
N ARG A 63 -0.20 -18.95 -1.91
CA ARG A 63 0.34 -20.31 -2.11
C ARG A 63 1.87 -20.28 -1.98
N PRO A 64 2.52 -21.36 -1.50
CA PRO A 64 3.98 -21.39 -1.40
C PRO A 64 4.72 -21.13 -2.71
N THR A 65 4.12 -21.51 -3.85
CA THR A 65 4.65 -21.31 -5.20
C THR A 65 4.29 -19.95 -5.82
N GLU A 66 3.43 -19.17 -5.16
CA GLU A 66 2.99 -17.86 -5.65
C GLU A 66 3.97 -16.79 -5.17
N SER A 67 4.54 -16.01 -6.10
CA SER A 67 5.45 -14.91 -5.75
C SER A 67 4.69 -13.80 -5.03
N ILE A 68 5.40 -13.05 -4.19
CA ILE A 68 4.82 -11.93 -3.45
C ILE A 68 4.30 -10.86 -4.43
N ASP A 69 5.02 -10.58 -5.52
CA ASP A 69 4.61 -9.61 -6.52
C ASP A 69 3.27 -9.96 -7.19
N VAL A 70 3.07 -11.24 -7.52
CA VAL A 70 1.80 -11.72 -8.10
C VAL A 70 0.66 -11.58 -7.10
N ALA A 71 0.88 -11.99 -5.84
CA ALA A 71 -0.11 -11.83 -4.78
C ALA A 71 -0.46 -10.34 -4.55
N MET A 72 0.55 -9.46 -4.49
CA MET A 72 0.38 -8.01 -4.34
C MET A 72 -0.37 -7.37 -5.52
N CYS A 73 -0.14 -7.84 -6.75
CA CYS A 73 -0.84 -7.33 -7.93
C CYS A 73 -2.34 -7.65 -7.93
N GLY A 74 -2.75 -8.78 -7.35
CA GLY A 74 -4.15 -9.17 -7.20
C GLY A 74 -4.90 -8.44 -6.07
N LEU A 75 -4.17 -7.73 -5.20
CA LEU A 75 -4.72 -7.03 -4.04
C LEU A 75 -4.90 -5.54 -4.37
N GLU A 76 -6.05 -4.96 -4.01
CA GLU A 76 -6.45 -3.61 -4.45
C GLU A 76 -5.67 -2.46 -3.77
N PHE A 77 -4.56 -2.75 -3.08
CA PHE A 77 -3.73 -1.79 -2.33
C PHE A 77 -3.46 -0.48 -3.07
N ARG A 78 -3.25 -0.56 -4.40
CA ARG A 78 -2.90 0.59 -5.24
C ARG A 78 -4.10 1.38 -5.74
N LYS A 79 -5.32 0.82 -5.76
CA LYS A 79 -6.48 1.56 -6.31
C LYS A 79 -6.93 2.70 -5.39
N ARG A 80 -6.86 2.54 -4.06
CA ARG A 80 -7.22 3.62 -3.10
C ARG A 80 -6.20 4.76 -3.09
N ARG A 81 -4.91 4.45 -3.07
CA ARG A 81 -3.85 5.45 -2.96
C ARG A 81 -3.72 6.32 -4.23
N ILE A 82 -3.97 5.76 -5.40
CA ILE A 82 -4.03 6.51 -6.68
C ILE A 82 -5.23 7.46 -6.71
N ARG A 83 -6.38 7.07 -6.13
CA ARG A 83 -7.58 7.94 -6.10
C ARG A 83 -7.41 9.17 -5.21
N ARG A 84 -6.71 9.06 -4.07
CA ARG A 84 -6.45 10.23 -3.20
C ARG A 84 -5.37 11.16 -3.75
N SER A 85 -4.33 10.63 -4.41
CA SER A 85 -3.26 11.46 -5.00
C SER A 85 -3.72 12.30 -6.21
N ARG A 86 -4.75 11.87 -6.95
CA ARG A 86 -5.30 12.63 -8.08
C ARG A 86 -6.11 13.87 -7.69
N LEU A 87 -6.56 14.00 -6.44
CA LEU A 87 -7.26 15.20 -5.98
C LEU A 87 -6.30 16.35 -5.62
N GLY A 88 -5.02 16.08 -5.39
CA GLY A 88 -4.00 17.10 -5.08
C GLY A 88 -3.25 17.67 -6.28
N ALA A 89 -3.24 16.97 -7.43
CA ALA A 89 -2.42 17.34 -8.58
C ALA A 89 -3.03 18.44 -9.49
N ARG A 90 -4.25 18.92 -9.21
CA ARG A 90 -4.92 19.95 -10.04
C ARG A 90 -4.64 21.41 -9.63
N ARG A 91 -3.80 21.67 -8.61
CA ARG A 91 -3.50 23.05 -8.13
C ARG A 91 -2.12 23.60 -8.52
N ARG A 92 -1.44 23.02 -9.51
CA ARG A 92 -0.25 23.63 -10.12
C ARG A 92 -0.41 23.71 -11.63
N ARG A 93 -1.39 24.49 -12.10
CA ARG A 93 -1.26 25.10 -13.42
C ARG A 93 -0.48 26.39 -13.23
N LEU A 94 0.66 26.45 -13.92
CA LEU A 94 1.59 27.56 -13.93
C LEU A 94 0.86 28.86 -14.32
N ASP A 95 1.13 29.93 -13.57
CA ASP A 95 0.85 31.30 -13.97
C ASP A 95 1.93 31.72 -14.99
N PRO A 96 1.61 31.98 -16.27
CA PRO A 96 2.58 32.42 -17.25
C PRO A 96 2.52 33.95 -17.36
N LYS A 97 2.91 34.69 -16.31
CA LYS A 97 2.97 36.16 -16.40
C LYS A 97 3.92 36.83 -15.41
N ALA A 98 5.19 36.45 -15.40
CA ALA A 98 6.19 37.18 -14.61
C ALA A 98 7.63 37.13 -15.18
N ALA A 99 7.80 37.07 -16.50
CA ALA A 99 9.14 37.12 -17.09
C ALA A 99 9.15 37.89 -18.42
N ALA A 100 8.99 39.21 -18.34
CA ALA A 100 9.52 40.15 -19.35
C ALA A 100 9.31 41.59 -18.85
N GLY A 101 10.27 42.08 -18.09
CA GLY A 101 10.35 43.48 -17.72
C GLY A 101 11.76 43.78 -17.26
N THR A 102 12.60 44.29 -18.17
CA THR A 102 13.60 45.37 -17.96
C THR A 102 14.64 45.31 -19.08
N THR A 103 14.58 46.25 -20.02
CA THR A 103 15.75 46.81 -20.72
C THR A 103 15.57 48.33 -20.81
N PRO A 104 16.66 49.12 -20.76
CA PRO A 104 16.64 50.48 -20.23
C PRO A 104 16.55 51.59 -21.29
N SER A 105 16.31 52.80 -20.78
CA SER A 105 16.05 54.08 -21.44
C SER A 105 17.07 54.57 -22.48
N LYS A 106 16.54 54.93 -23.65
CA LYS A 106 16.58 56.24 -24.36
C LYS A 106 17.85 57.12 -24.26
N GLU A 107 18.52 57.29 -25.40
CA GLU A 107 19.45 58.38 -25.74
C GLU A 107 18.75 59.77 -25.78
N PRO A 108 19.50 60.85 -25.52
CA PRO A 108 19.51 62.03 -26.39
C PRO A 108 20.96 62.37 -26.79
N GLY A 109 21.27 62.85 -28.00
CA GLY A 109 20.77 64.11 -28.58
C GLY A 109 21.88 65.14 -28.46
#